data_AF-A0A1J3E4W4-F1
#
_entry.id   AF-A0A1J3E4W4-F1
#
_cell.length_a   1.000
_cell.length_b   1.000
_cell.length_c   1.000
_cell.angle_alpha   90.00
_cell.angle_beta   90.00
_cell.angle_gamma   90.00
#
_symmetry.space_group_name_H-M   'P 1'
#
loop_
_entity.id
_entity.type
_entity.pdbx_description
1 polymer ?
#
loop_
_entity_poly.entity_id
_entity_poly.type
_entity_poly.pdbx_seq_one_letter_code
_entity_poly.pdbx_strand_id
1 'polypeptide(L)'
;MRGLAACYSEHAIKVSDAYCSGPSNHSYLSPTLPPSIPDTVTTTYKSTDKAVSVSLTWSDNLTVVISTPPKSYSVSLRKPKGSRKLTSSSGSLNADILWDLSEAEYESGGPEPTRGFSVTVVVNSEITLRIGDVDHESRRRDTSSWRVSRTERFSGTCSLSTKAQFSDGGTKHEIQIQCGGGGGGG
;
A
#
# COMPACT_ATOMS: atom_id res chain seq x y z
N MET A 1 31.04 67.04 5.80
CA MET A 1 29.81 66.71 6.54
C MET A 1 28.61 67.00 5.65
N ARG A 2 27.95 65.99 5.11
CA ARG A 2 26.66 66.08 4.40
C ARG A 2 25.82 64.91 4.87
N GLY A 3 24.68 65.21 5.52
CA GLY A 3 23.75 64.23 6.05
C GLY A 3 22.88 63.62 4.95
N LEU A 4 22.66 62.32 5.03
CA LEU A 4 21.65 61.62 4.25
C LEU A 4 20.36 61.56 5.07
N ALA A 5 19.31 62.17 4.52
CA ALA A 5 17.96 62.09 5.05
C ALA A 5 17.44 60.64 4.91
N ALA A 6 16.91 60.09 5.99
CA ALA A 6 16.20 58.82 5.99
C ALA A 6 14.74 59.07 5.61
N CYS A 7 14.31 58.58 4.44
CA CYS A 7 12.91 58.39 4.14
C CYS A 7 12.50 57.00 4.62
N TYR A 8 11.82 56.95 5.76
CA TYR A 8 11.11 55.75 6.22
C TYR A 8 9.93 55.50 5.28
N SER A 9 9.85 54.30 4.68
CA SER A 9 8.60 53.78 4.12
C SER A 9 8.20 52.55 4.94
N GLU A 10 7.02 52.61 5.55
CA GLU A 10 6.52 51.62 6.52
C GLU A 10 5.75 50.44 5.88
N HIS A 11 5.90 50.23 4.56
CA HIS A 11 5.19 49.17 3.82
C HIS A 11 6.05 48.41 2.78
N ALA A 12 7.38 48.40 2.93
CA ALA A 12 8.23 47.62 2.04
C ALA A 12 8.15 46.11 2.35
N ILE A 13 7.48 45.36 1.48
CA ILE A 13 7.50 43.89 1.48
C ILE A 13 8.95 43.46 1.17
N LYS A 14 9.55 42.74 2.12
CA LYS A 14 10.88 42.19 1.99
C LYS A 14 10.82 40.93 1.11
N VAL A 15 10.98 41.10 -0.20
CA VAL A 15 11.27 39.98 -1.09
C VAL A 15 12.68 39.52 -0.75
N SER A 16 12.79 38.35 -0.11
CA SER A 16 14.10 37.75 0.10
C SER A 16 14.55 37.18 -1.23
N ASP A 17 15.50 37.84 -1.87
CA ASP A 17 16.21 37.27 -3.01
C ASP A 17 16.90 35.99 -2.54
N ALA A 18 16.48 34.85 -3.10
CA ALA A 18 17.16 33.58 -2.94
C ALA A 18 18.52 33.70 -3.66
N TYR A 19 19.53 34.15 -2.92
CA TYR A 19 20.91 34.11 -3.37
C TYR A 19 21.29 32.68 -3.70
N CYS A 20 21.78 32.50 -4.93
CA CYS A 20 22.41 31.28 -5.42
C CYS A 20 23.44 30.75 -4.41
N SER A 21 23.09 29.69 -3.69
CA SER A 21 24.07 28.93 -2.91
C SER A 21 24.91 28.07 -3.85
N GLY A 22 26.22 28.34 -3.85
CA GLY A 22 27.24 27.45 -4.43
C GLY A 22 27.24 26.06 -3.76
N PRO A 23 28.09 25.13 -4.22
CA PRO A 23 28.01 23.72 -3.82
C PRO A 23 28.35 23.56 -2.33
N SER A 24 27.32 23.54 -1.48
CA SER A 24 27.45 23.26 -0.07
C SER A 24 27.32 21.75 0.13
N ASN A 25 28.37 21.10 0.68
CA ASN A 25 28.35 19.69 1.10
C ASN A 25 27.51 19.42 2.36
N HIS A 26 26.61 20.34 2.71
CA HIS A 26 25.68 20.15 3.82
C HIS A 26 24.44 19.46 3.28
N SER A 27 24.25 18.20 3.65
CA SER A 27 22.98 17.50 3.50
C SER A 27 21.92 18.34 4.20
N TYR A 28 21.05 18.99 3.42
CA TYR A 28 19.83 19.60 3.94
C TYR A 28 19.09 18.52 4.72
N LEU A 29 19.11 18.63 6.05
CA LEU A 29 18.27 17.81 6.92
C LEU A 29 16.85 18.32 6.71
N SER A 30 16.17 17.78 5.70
CA SER A 30 14.72 17.88 5.59
C SER A 30 14.13 17.45 6.94
N PRO A 31 13.16 18.19 7.52
CA PRO A 31 12.50 17.74 8.73
C PRO A 31 11.90 16.37 8.43
N THR A 32 12.51 15.34 9.01
CA THR A 32 12.08 13.95 8.87
C THR A 32 10.76 13.80 9.61
N LEU A 33 9.67 14.11 8.91
CA LEU A 33 8.35 13.65 9.29
C LEU A 33 8.44 12.12 9.47
N PRO A 34 7.79 11.56 10.51
CA PRO A 34 7.77 10.12 10.68
C PRO A 34 7.18 9.45 9.42
N PRO A 35 7.72 8.29 9.00
CA PRO A 35 7.21 7.60 7.82
C PRO A 35 5.72 7.28 8.01
N SER A 36 4.92 7.58 6.99
CA SER A 36 3.49 7.28 7.02
C SER A 36 3.24 5.77 6.98
N ILE A 37 2.22 5.31 7.70
CA ILE A 37 1.69 3.94 7.64
C ILE A 37 0.61 3.89 6.54
N PRO A 38 0.55 2.85 5.70
CA PRO A 38 -0.47 2.77 4.65
C PRO A 38 -1.86 2.52 5.25
N ASP A 39 -2.89 3.18 4.72
CA ASP A 39 -4.29 2.92 5.11
C ASP A 39 -4.80 1.61 4.51
N THR A 40 -4.20 1.19 3.40
CA THR A 40 -4.64 0.01 2.67
C THR A 40 -3.47 -0.65 1.97
N VAL A 41 -3.41 -1.98 2.04
CA VAL A 41 -2.44 -2.77 1.29
C VAL A 41 -3.18 -3.77 0.41
N THR A 42 -2.93 -3.74 -0.90
CA THR A 42 -3.50 -4.70 -1.85
C THR A 42 -2.41 -5.58 -2.42
N THR A 43 -2.57 -6.90 -2.29
CA THR A 43 -1.67 -7.89 -2.88
C THR A 43 -2.44 -8.72 -3.89
N THR A 44 -1.95 -8.79 -5.12
CA THR A 44 -2.55 -9.57 -6.21
C THR A 44 -1.76 -10.84 -6.46
N TYR A 45 -2.48 -11.95 -6.52
CA TYR A 45 -1.98 -13.28 -6.80
C TYR A 45 -2.56 -13.76 -8.12
N LYS A 46 -1.78 -14.50 -8.88
CA LYS A 46 -2.23 -15.13 -10.13
C LYS A 46 -2.00 -16.63 -10.05
N SER A 47 -3.00 -17.39 -10.49
CA SER A 47 -2.86 -18.83 -10.64
C SER A 47 -1.93 -19.15 -11.81
N THR A 48 -1.06 -20.14 -11.68
CA THR A 48 -0.13 -20.61 -12.72
C THR A 48 -0.89 -21.31 -13.84
N ASP A 49 -1.94 -22.05 -13.48
CA ASP A 49 -2.59 -22.99 -14.40
C ASP A 49 -3.90 -22.43 -14.97
N LYS A 50 -4.35 -21.27 -14.47
CA LYS A 50 -5.62 -20.65 -14.85
C LYS A 50 -5.49 -19.17 -15.12
N ALA A 51 -6.35 -18.66 -16.01
CA ALA A 51 -6.57 -17.23 -16.19
C ALA A 51 -7.41 -16.61 -15.04
N VAL A 52 -7.06 -16.93 -13.79
CA VAL A 52 -7.70 -16.40 -12.58
C VAL A 52 -6.67 -15.64 -11.76
N SER A 53 -7.02 -14.44 -11.34
CA SER A 53 -6.26 -13.68 -10.35
C SER A 53 -7.11 -13.35 -9.13
N VAL A 54 -6.50 -13.37 -7.96
CA VAL A 54 -7.13 -13.03 -6.69
C VAL A 54 -6.37 -11.86 -6.08
N SER A 55 -7.05 -10.75 -5.84
CA SER A 55 -6.49 -9.61 -5.09
C SER A 55 -7.08 -9.59 -3.70
N LEU A 56 -6.21 -9.46 -2.70
CA LEU A 56 -6.57 -9.26 -1.30
C LEU A 56 -6.23 -7.83 -0.93
N THR A 57 -7.22 -7.09 -0.45
CA THR A 57 -7.07 -5.72 0.02
C THR A 57 -7.31 -5.68 1.53
N TRP A 58 -6.26 -5.37 2.25
CA TRP A 58 -6.23 -5.22 3.70
C TRP A 58 -6.46 -3.75 4.07
N SER A 59 -7.52 -3.48 4.83
CA SER A 59 -7.87 -2.19 5.42
C SER A 59 -8.70 -2.47 6.69
N ASP A 60 -9.66 -1.61 7.06
CA ASP A 60 -10.64 -1.90 8.13
C ASP A 60 -11.38 -3.24 7.94
N ASN A 61 -11.52 -3.68 6.69
CA ASN A 61 -12.14 -4.97 6.35
C ASN A 61 -11.31 -5.66 5.26
N LEU A 62 -11.25 -6.99 5.29
CA LEU A 62 -10.66 -7.75 4.19
C LEU A 62 -11.58 -7.67 2.96
N THR A 63 -11.07 -7.16 1.84
CA THR A 63 -11.76 -7.21 0.56
C THR A 63 -11.05 -8.19 -0.37
N VAL A 64 -11.83 -9.08 -0.98
CA VAL A 64 -11.33 -10.09 -1.93
C VAL A 64 -11.91 -9.79 -3.30
N VAL A 65 -11.04 -9.66 -4.30
CA VAL A 65 -11.43 -9.51 -5.71
C VAL A 65 -10.96 -10.73 -6.48
N ILE A 66 -11.87 -11.42 -7.14
CA ILE A 66 -11.59 -12.55 -8.02
C ILE A 66 -11.84 -12.10 -9.45
N SER A 67 -10.80 -12.12 -10.28
CA SER A 67 -10.88 -11.74 -11.68
C SER A 67 -10.70 -12.95 -12.57
N THR A 68 -11.71 -13.19 -13.41
CA THR A 68 -11.76 -14.21 -14.46
C THR A 68 -12.08 -13.45 -15.76
N PRO A 69 -11.08 -13.00 -16.53
CA PRO A 69 -11.29 -12.10 -17.65
C PRO A 69 -12.41 -12.58 -18.59
N PRO A 70 -13.36 -11.71 -18.96
CA PRO A 70 -13.37 -10.26 -18.77
C PRO A 70 -14.03 -9.77 -17.47
N LYS A 71 -14.45 -10.66 -16.56
CA LYS A 71 -15.25 -10.31 -15.38
C LYS A 71 -14.41 -10.27 -14.11
N SER A 72 -14.80 -9.41 -13.18
CA SER A 72 -14.27 -9.36 -11.83
C SER A 72 -15.40 -9.32 -10.81
N TYR A 73 -15.17 -9.99 -9.68
CA TYR A 73 -16.14 -10.15 -8.61
C TYR A 73 -15.48 -9.70 -7.31
N SER A 74 -16.04 -8.70 -6.65
CA SER A 74 -15.50 -8.10 -5.44
C SER A 74 -16.40 -8.39 -4.25
N VAL A 75 -15.77 -8.61 -3.10
CA VAL A 75 -16.48 -8.87 -1.87
C VAL A 75 -15.74 -8.33 -0.65
N SER A 76 -16.44 -7.54 0.16
CA SER A 76 -15.93 -7.07 1.45
C SER A 76 -16.39 -7.98 2.58
N LEU A 77 -15.46 -8.40 3.43
CA LEU A 77 -15.62 -9.36 4.52
C LEU A 77 -15.44 -8.63 5.84
N ARG A 78 -16.55 -8.41 6.56
CA ARG A 78 -16.57 -7.57 7.77
C ARG A 78 -16.37 -8.30 9.08
N LYS A 79 -16.51 -9.63 9.07
CA LYS A 79 -16.30 -10.46 10.26
C LYS A 79 -14.84 -10.90 10.30
N PRO A 80 -14.21 -11.05 11.48
CA PRO A 80 -12.84 -11.50 11.58
C PRO A 80 -12.67 -12.95 11.07
N LYS A 81 -13.71 -13.79 11.20
CA LYS A 81 -13.70 -15.18 10.75
C LYS A 81 -14.98 -15.53 10.01
N GLY A 82 -14.89 -16.35 8.99
CA GLY A 82 -16.06 -16.87 8.29
C GLY A 82 -15.78 -17.51 6.94
N SER A 83 -16.87 -17.75 6.24
CA SER A 83 -16.87 -18.24 4.85
C SER A 83 -17.89 -17.49 4.02
N ARG A 84 -17.61 -17.32 2.72
CA ARG A 84 -18.50 -16.66 1.77
C ARG A 84 -18.43 -17.33 0.42
N LYS A 85 -19.61 -17.67 -0.11
CA LYS A 85 -19.77 -18.18 -1.46
C LYS A 85 -20.05 -17.04 -2.42
N LEU A 86 -19.42 -17.08 -3.59
CA LEU A 86 -19.66 -16.17 -4.71
C LEU A 86 -19.99 -17.00 -5.95
N THR A 87 -21.21 -16.87 -6.44
CA THR A 87 -21.66 -17.53 -7.66
C THR A 87 -22.11 -16.48 -8.66
N SER A 88 -21.60 -16.53 -9.88
CA SER A 88 -22.10 -15.68 -10.97
C SER A 88 -23.43 -16.22 -11.50
N SER A 89 -24.36 -15.34 -11.85
CA SER A 89 -25.63 -15.70 -12.50
C SER A 89 -25.45 -16.50 -13.79
N SER A 90 -24.35 -16.27 -14.52
CA SER A 90 -24.01 -17.04 -15.73
C SER A 90 -23.33 -18.38 -15.44
N GLY A 91 -23.11 -18.76 -14.17
CA GLY A 91 -22.37 -19.96 -13.78
C GLY A 91 -20.85 -19.91 -14.04
N SER A 92 -20.34 -18.80 -14.59
CA SER A 92 -18.92 -18.65 -14.98
C SER A 92 -17.95 -18.55 -13.80
N LEU A 93 -18.47 -18.26 -12.60
CA LEU A 93 -17.71 -18.26 -11.36
C LEU A 93 -18.50 -19.01 -10.30
N ASN A 94 -17.86 -20.00 -9.68
CA ASN A 94 -18.25 -20.56 -8.41
C ASN A 94 -17.03 -20.48 -7.48
N ALA A 95 -17.09 -19.65 -6.46
CA ALA A 95 -15.97 -19.46 -5.54
C ALA A 95 -16.39 -19.57 -4.08
N ASP A 96 -15.58 -20.27 -3.29
CA ASP A 96 -15.70 -20.35 -1.84
C ASP A 96 -14.49 -19.63 -1.23
N ILE A 97 -14.76 -18.61 -0.41
CA ILE A 97 -13.76 -17.83 0.30
C ILE A 97 -13.87 -18.18 1.77
N LEU A 98 -12.79 -18.65 2.39
CA LEU A 98 -12.69 -18.90 3.82
C LEU A 98 -11.61 -17.99 4.39
N TRP A 99 -11.87 -17.39 5.54
CA TRP A 99 -10.91 -16.55 6.21
C TRP A 99 -11.00 -16.68 7.72
N ASP A 100 -9.85 -16.55 8.36
CA ASP A 100 -9.73 -16.45 9.79
C ASP A 100 -8.68 -15.39 10.14
N LEU A 101 -9.13 -14.29 10.70
CA LEU A 101 -8.33 -13.17 11.20
C LEU A 101 -8.55 -13.00 12.72
N SER A 102 -9.14 -13.98 13.42
CA SER A 102 -9.50 -13.80 14.83
C SER A 102 -8.28 -13.64 15.74
N GLU A 103 -7.17 -14.29 15.37
CA GLU A 103 -5.89 -14.25 16.08
C GLU A 103 -4.84 -13.40 15.33
N ALA A 104 -5.28 -12.55 14.39
CA ALA A 104 -4.36 -11.83 13.51
C ALA A 104 -3.50 -10.82 14.28
N GLU A 105 -2.19 -10.90 14.08
CA GLU A 105 -1.21 -9.95 14.59
C GLU A 105 -0.85 -8.94 13.51
N TYR A 106 -0.72 -7.66 13.89
CA TYR A 106 -0.41 -6.56 12.98
C TYR A 106 0.86 -5.83 13.44
N GLU A 107 1.80 -5.60 12.53
CA GLU A 107 3.04 -4.88 12.83
C GLU A 107 2.89 -3.39 12.49
N SER A 108 3.48 -2.53 13.33
CA SER A 108 3.63 -1.09 13.09
C SER A 108 2.33 -0.35 12.72
N GLY A 109 1.17 -0.85 13.17
CA GLY A 109 -0.15 -0.25 12.93
C GLY A 109 -0.67 -0.37 11.49
N GLY A 110 -0.01 -1.14 10.62
CA GLY A 110 -0.46 -1.37 9.25
C GLY A 110 -1.68 -2.31 9.17
N PRO A 111 -2.46 -2.27 8.08
CA PRO A 111 -3.70 -3.05 7.95
C PRO A 111 -3.46 -4.50 7.52
N GLU A 112 -2.26 -4.85 7.04
CA GLU A 112 -1.91 -6.20 6.60
C GLU A 112 -1.43 -7.04 7.80
N PRO A 113 -2.07 -8.19 8.09
CA PRO A 113 -1.65 -9.04 9.19
C PRO A 113 -0.31 -9.72 8.86
N THR A 114 0.55 -9.85 9.87
CA THR A 114 1.86 -10.50 9.73
C THR A 114 1.80 -11.97 10.12
N ARG A 115 0.95 -12.34 11.09
CA ARG A 115 0.81 -13.69 11.66
C ARG A 115 -0.60 -13.93 12.19
N GLY A 116 -0.91 -15.16 12.59
CA GLY A 116 -2.18 -15.52 13.22
C GLY A 116 -3.39 -15.39 12.29
N PHE A 117 -3.19 -15.52 10.97
CA PHE A 117 -4.27 -15.36 10.00
C PHE A 117 -4.31 -16.50 8.98
N SER A 118 -5.45 -16.66 8.30
CA SER A 118 -5.59 -17.50 7.12
C SER A 118 -6.61 -16.92 6.13
N VAL A 119 -6.30 -17.06 4.83
CA VAL A 119 -7.25 -16.79 3.75
C VAL A 119 -7.10 -17.88 2.70
N THR A 120 -8.20 -18.56 2.39
CA THR A 120 -8.29 -19.57 1.34
C THR A 120 -9.37 -19.17 0.34
N VAL A 121 -9.02 -19.17 -0.94
CA VAL A 121 -9.94 -18.92 -2.05
C VAL A 121 -9.94 -20.14 -2.97
N VAL A 122 -11.09 -20.78 -3.05
CA VAL A 122 -11.37 -21.89 -3.96
C VAL A 122 -12.20 -21.36 -5.11
N VAL A 123 -11.80 -21.61 -6.36
CA VAL A 123 -12.53 -21.21 -7.56
C VAL A 123 -12.76 -22.45 -8.42
N ASN A 124 -14.02 -22.72 -8.75
CA ASN A 124 -14.49 -23.86 -9.52
C ASN A 124 -13.93 -25.19 -8.98
N SER A 125 -14.09 -25.40 -7.66
CA SER A 125 -13.62 -26.57 -6.91
C SER A 125 -12.10 -26.77 -6.82
N GLU A 126 -11.30 -25.75 -7.15
CA GLU A 126 -9.84 -25.80 -7.05
C GLU A 126 -9.28 -24.65 -6.20
N ILE A 127 -8.31 -24.96 -5.34
CA ILE A 127 -7.65 -23.96 -4.49
C ILE A 127 -6.82 -23.02 -5.39
N THR A 128 -7.26 -21.77 -5.47
CA THR A 128 -6.59 -20.73 -6.28
C THR A 128 -5.63 -19.91 -5.44
N LEU A 129 -5.91 -19.73 -4.15
CA LEU A 129 -5.05 -19.02 -3.22
C LEU A 129 -5.20 -19.63 -1.82
N ARG A 130 -4.08 -19.84 -1.13
CA ARG A 130 -4.04 -20.12 0.31
C ARG A 130 -2.85 -19.37 0.88
N ILE A 131 -3.11 -18.49 1.83
CA ILE A 131 -2.08 -17.72 2.54
C ILE A 131 -2.40 -17.68 4.04
N GLY A 132 -1.37 -17.42 4.84
CA GLY A 132 -1.46 -17.37 6.29
C GLY A 132 -0.86 -18.61 6.95
N ASP A 133 -0.79 -18.56 8.28
CA ASP A 133 -0.11 -19.50 9.16
C ASP A 133 -1.06 -20.25 10.10
N VAL A 134 -2.30 -19.78 10.25
CA VAL A 134 -3.35 -20.51 10.96
C VAL A 134 -3.84 -21.63 10.05
N ASP A 135 -3.21 -22.80 10.18
CA ASP A 135 -3.57 -23.98 9.44
C ASP A 135 -4.17 -25.04 10.35
N HIS A 136 -5.45 -25.36 10.16
CA HIS A 136 -6.13 -26.35 10.99
C HIS A 136 -5.85 -27.80 10.55
N GLU A 137 -5.56 -28.08 9.28
CA GLU A 137 -5.29 -29.47 8.82
C GLU A 137 -4.60 -29.46 7.44
N SER A 138 -3.31 -29.80 7.40
CA SER A 138 -2.49 -30.14 6.23
C SER A 138 -1.61 -29.05 5.59
N ARG A 139 -0.33 -29.21 5.91
CA ARG A 139 0.92 -28.69 5.31
C ARG A 139 1.09 -29.10 3.83
N ARG A 140 0.05 -29.00 3.00
CA ARG A 140 0.16 -29.11 1.54
C ARG A 140 0.32 -27.71 0.96
N ARG A 141 1.56 -27.37 0.59
CA ARG A 141 1.92 -26.18 -0.19
C ARG A 141 1.53 -26.35 -1.67
N ASP A 142 0.38 -26.93 -1.95
CA ASP A 142 -0.07 -27.10 -3.34
C ASP A 142 -0.93 -25.88 -3.69
N THR A 143 -0.35 -24.68 -3.57
CA THR A 143 -0.95 -23.48 -4.14
C THR A 143 -0.23 -23.16 -5.42
N SER A 144 -0.91 -23.36 -6.55
CA SER A 144 -0.47 -22.99 -7.89
C SER A 144 -0.58 -21.48 -8.10
N SER A 145 -0.17 -20.64 -7.14
CA SER A 145 -0.36 -19.18 -7.20
C SER A 145 0.88 -18.42 -6.77
N TRP A 146 1.17 -17.33 -7.46
CA TRP A 146 2.32 -16.47 -7.17
C TRP A 146 1.89 -15.01 -7.07
N ARG A 147 2.60 -14.23 -6.25
CA ARG A 147 2.36 -12.79 -6.10
C ARG A 147 2.84 -12.04 -7.34
N VAL A 148 1.92 -11.31 -7.97
CA VAL A 148 2.21 -10.51 -9.16
C VAL A 148 2.46 -9.05 -8.80
N SER A 149 1.71 -8.51 -7.83
CA SER A 149 1.87 -7.12 -7.41
C SER A 149 1.48 -6.93 -5.95
N ARG A 150 2.06 -5.89 -5.34
CA ARG A 150 1.67 -5.34 -4.04
C ARG A 150 1.58 -3.82 -4.18
N THR A 151 0.50 -3.24 -3.68
CA THR A 151 0.21 -1.81 -3.77
C THR A 151 -0.17 -1.30 -2.40
N GLU A 152 0.56 -0.32 -1.92
CA GLU A 152 0.28 0.38 -0.66
C GLU A 152 -0.36 1.73 -0.97
N ARG A 153 -1.45 2.04 -0.27
CA ARG A 153 -2.15 3.32 -0.38
C ARG A 153 -1.95 4.10 0.91
N PHE A 154 -1.59 5.37 0.76
CA PHE A 154 -1.45 6.36 1.83
C PHE A 154 -2.43 7.51 1.57
N SER A 155 -3.04 8.05 2.62
CA SER A 155 -3.96 9.19 2.57
C SER A 155 -3.46 10.31 3.47
N GLY A 156 -3.84 11.55 3.17
CA GLY A 156 -3.42 12.73 3.92
C GLY A 156 -1.99 13.19 3.61
N THR A 157 -1.37 13.87 4.57
CA THR A 157 0.04 14.29 4.48
C THR A 157 0.94 13.09 4.73
N CYS A 158 1.40 12.48 3.65
CA CYS A 158 2.27 11.32 3.66
C CYS A 158 3.72 11.74 3.37
N SER A 159 4.70 11.13 4.04
CA SER A 159 6.09 11.14 3.62
C SER A 159 6.64 9.72 3.71
N LEU A 160 7.04 9.18 2.57
CA LEU A 160 7.68 7.87 2.46
C LEU A 160 9.12 8.09 2.00
N SER A 161 10.08 7.51 2.71
CA SER A 161 11.45 7.40 2.22
C SER A 161 11.84 5.93 2.16
N THR A 162 12.41 5.51 1.04
CA THR A 162 12.95 4.16 0.84
C THR A 162 14.27 4.24 0.09
N LYS A 163 15.04 3.14 0.06
CA LYS A 163 16.29 3.06 -0.69
C LYS A 163 16.19 2.00 -1.77
N ALA A 164 16.60 2.33 -2.99
CA ALA A 164 16.64 1.41 -4.11
C ALA A 164 18.03 1.38 -4.76
N GLN A 165 18.38 0.25 -5.35
CA GLN A 165 19.60 0.07 -6.13
C GLN A 165 19.18 -0.32 -7.55
N PHE A 166 19.61 0.46 -8.55
CA PHE A 166 19.12 0.32 -9.93
C PHE A 166 19.99 -0.59 -10.80
N SER A 167 21.18 -0.99 -10.32
CA SER A 167 22.10 -1.90 -11.03
C SER A 167 22.85 -2.79 -10.06
N ASP A 168 23.23 -3.98 -10.52
CA ASP A 168 24.11 -4.87 -9.76
C ASP A 168 25.45 -4.17 -9.48
N GLY A 169 25.86 -4.15 -8.22
CA GLY A 169 27.03 -3.39 -7.74
C GLY A 169 26.90 -1.86 -7.66
N GLY A 170 25.77 -1.26 -8.05
CA GLY A 170 25.52 0.18 -7.95
C GLY A 170 25.28 0.71 -6.51
N THR A 171 25.35 2.03 -6.32
CA THR A 171 25.05 2.68 -5.03
C THR A 171 23.54 2.65 -4.73
N LYS A 172 23.18 2.62 -3.44
CA LYS A 172 21.78 2.79 -3.01
C LYS A 172 21.38 4.26 -3.12
N HIS A 173 20.28 4.51 -3.83
CA HIS A 173 19.66 5.82 -3.95
C HIS A 173 18.49 5.94 -2.99
N GLU A 174 18.36 7.08 -2.33
CA GLU A 174 17.17 7.41 -1.55
C GLU A 174 16.06 7.88 -2.49
N ILE A 175 14.87 7.31 -2.31
CA ILE A 175 13.63 7.67 -3.00
C ILE A 175 12.69 8.21 -1.93
N GLN A 176 12.34 9.48 -2.05
CA GLN A 176 11.37 10.12 -1.17
C GLN A 176 10.09 10.47 -1.95
N ILE A 177 8.94 10.11 -1.40
CA ILE A 177 7.61 10.47 -1.88
C ILE A 177 6.97 11.34 -0.80
N GLN A 178 6.55 12.55 -1.15
CA GLN A 178 5.85 13.46 -0.24
C GLN A 178 4.49 13.84 -0.81
N CYS A 179 3.42 13.55 -0.08
CA CYS A 179 2.08 13.99 -0.41
C CYS A 179 1.86 15.39 0.21
N GLY A 180 1.91 16.44 -0.60
CA GLY A 180 1.56 17.80 -0.18
C GLY A 180 0.08 18.09 -0.40
N GLY A 181 -0.70 18.25 0.68
CA GLY A 181 -2.02 18.86 0.59
C GLY A 181 -1.85 20.36 0.37
N GLY A 182 -1.97 20.80 -0.88
CA GLY A 182 -2.03 22.23 -1.20
C GLY A 182 -3.26 22.84 -0.56
N GLY A 183 -3.13 23.33 0.68
CA GLY A 183 -4.08 24.24 1.29
C GLY A 183 -4.04 25.56 0.52
N GLY A 184 -4.75 25.63 -0.61
CA GLY A 184 -5.12 26.89 -1.22
C GLY A 184 -6.10 27.59 -0.27
N GLY A 185 -5.56 28.40 0.64
CA GLY A 185 -6.36 29.41 1.32
C GLY A 185 -6.87 30.38 0.26
N GLY A 186 -8.19 30.42 0.10
CA GLY A 186 -8.90 31.50 -0.58
C GLY A 186 -9.00 32.73 0.30
#